data_AF-A0A6H2D398-F1
#
_entry.id   AF-A0A6H2D398-F1
#
_cell.length_a   1.000
_cell.length_b   1.000
_cell.length_c   1.000
_cell.angle_alpha   90.00
_cell.angle_beta   90.00
_cell.angle_gamma   90.00
#
_symmetry.space_group_name_H-M   'P 1'
#
loop_
_entity.id
_entity.type
_entity.pdbx_description
1 polymer ?
#
loop_
_entity_poly.entity_id
_entity_poly.type
_entity_poly.pdbx_seq_one_letter_code
_entity_poly.pdbx_strand_id
1 'polypeptide(L)'
;MKTIHTEIWNRALPFQDKRDDAGHAFITLEYAKQLVDLENGDPDVVLPAIILHDTGWSRLSREEWMVVFSPTATAEDEMVVRLRHQEEGVNIAREILETMDYSTALTEEIVEIISEHDTRKGFISNNEGLMRDADKLWRFSKTGFDADVERFEIEPQSLYDKLVGQIPSEGFFYSETSRQLAYQELERRKKEFECVMACQMEAPELIAMPTLG
;
A
#
# COMPACT_ATOMS: atom_id res chain seq x y z
N MET A 1 -19.55 3.78 3.77
CA MET A 1 -18.95 4.78 2.88
C MET A 1 -20.05 5.69 2.35
N LYS A 2 -19.84 7.02 2.36
CA LYS A 2 -20.83 7.98 1.84
C LYS A 2 -20.96 7.84 0.32
N THR A 3 -22.06 8.35 -0.26
CA THR A 3 -22.25 8.39 -1.72
C THR A 3 -21.10 9.11 -2.42
N ILE A 4 -20.62 10.22 -1.85
CA ILE A 4 -19.55 11.03 -2.45
C ILE A 4 -18.23 10.26 -2.57
N HIS A 5 -17.82 9.52 -1.54
CA HIS A 5 -16.61 8.69 -1.58
C HIS A 5 -16.71 7.56 -2.62
N THR A 6 -17.92 7.03 -2.85
CA THR A 6 -18.17 6.04 -3.90
C THR A 6 -18.00 6.65 -5.29
N GLU A 7 -18.42 7.90 -5.48
CA GLU A 7 -18.21 8.59 -6.75
C GLU A 7 -16.73 8.91 -6.99
N ILE A 8 -15.98 9.35 -5.96
CA ILE A 8 -14.53 9.55 -6.05
C ILE A 8 -13.85 8.23 -6.44
N TRP A 9 -14.19 7.13 -5.77
CA TRP A 9 -13.70 5.79 -6.11
C TRP A 9 -13.93 5.46 -7.60
N ASN A 10 -15.16 5.63 -8.08
CA ASN A 10 -15.50 5.31 -9.47
C ASN A 10 -14.72 6.15 -10.49
N ARG A 11 -14.44 7.43 -10.17
CA ARG A 11 -13.62 8.30 -11.02
C ARG A 11 -12.13 7.98 -10.96
N ALA A 12 -11.66 7.40 -9.86
CA ALA A 12 -10.27 7.00 -9.67
C ALA A 12 -9.93 5.66 -10.37
N LEU A 13 -10.92 4.78 -10.60
CA LEU A 13 -10.73 3.44 -11.21
C LEU A 13 -9.81 3.40 -12.46
N PRO A 14 -9.88 4.36 -13.41
CA PRO A 14 -8.98 4.34 -14.57
C PRO A 14 -7.49 4.50 -14.21
N PHE A 15 -7.19 5.07 -13.05
CA PHE A 15 -5.85 5.45 -12.60
C PHE A 15 -5.29 4.59 -11.47
N GLN A 16 -6.12 3.76 -10.84
CA GLN A 16 -5.73 2.90 -9.72
C GLN A 16 -5.04 1.61 -10.17
N ASP A 17 -4.25 1.03 -9.25
CA ASP A 17 -3.58 -0.27 -9.36
C ASP A 17 -2.74 -0.40 -10.65
N LYS A 18 -1.90 0.61 -10.93
CA LYS A 18 -1.09 0.71 -12.17
C LYS A 18 0.37 0.30 -12.00
N ARG A 19 0.75 -0.24 -10.84
CA ARG A 19 2.14 -0.57 -10.48
C ARG A 19 2.30 -2.06 -10.12
N ASP A 20 1.73 -2.94 -10.94
CA ASP A 20 1.69 -4.40 -10.73
C ASP A 20 1.25 -4.75 -9.28
N ASP A 21 0.20 -4.07 -8.80
CA ASP A 21 -0.29 -4.08 -7.43
C ASP A 21 -1.82 -4.18 -7.35
N ALA A 22 -2.39 -5.01 -8.23
CA ALA A 22 -3.84 -5.23 -8.30
C ALA A 22 -4.47 -5.51 -6.92
N GLY A 23 -5.49 -4.72 -6.57
CA GLY A 23 -6.17 -4.79 -5.28
C GLY A 23 -5.61 -3.86 -4.21
N HIS A 24 -4.51 -3.15 -4.47
CA HIS A 24 -3.92 -2.16 -3.56
C HIS A 24 -4.93 -1.10 -3.12
N ALA A 25 -5.58 -0.42 -4.08
CA ALA A 25 -6.54 0.63 -3.78
C ALA A 25 -7.69 0.15 -2.90
N PHE A 26 -8.17 -1.08 -3.11
CA PHE A 26 -9.27 -1.64 -2.31
C PHE A 26 -8.83 -1.94 -0.88
N ILE A 27 -7.70 -2.64 -0.72
CA ILE A 27 -7.20 -3.07 0.59
C ILE A 27 -6.82 -1.87 1.45
N THR A 28 -6.11 -0.89 0.89
CA THR A 28 -5.74 0.34 1.61
C THR A 28 -6.97 1.15 2.01
N LEU A 29 -7.99 1.22 1.17
CA LEU A 29 -9.27 1.83 1.53
C LEU A 29 -9.96 1.12 2.71
N GLU A 30 -9.94 -0.21 2.77
CA GLU A 30 -10.51 -0.96 3.91
C GLU A 30 -9.74 -0.72 5.21
N TYR A 31 -8.42 -0.57 5.16
CA TYR A 31 -7.65 -0.15 6.34
C TYR A 31 -7.95 1.29 6.73
N ALA A 32 -8.03 2.21 5.77
CA ALA A 32 -8.35 3.61 6.04
C ALA A 32 -9.71 3.78 6.71
N LYS A 33 -10.74 3.03 6.28
CA LYS A 33 -12.06 3.01 6.95
C LYS A 33 -11.94 2.58 8.41
N GLN A 34 -11.22 1.49 8.69
CA GLN A 34 -11.01 1.01 10.05
C GLN A 34 -10.27 2.04 10.90
N LEU A 35 -9.21 2.65 10.36
CA LEU A 35 -8.41 3.64 11.07
C LEU A 35 -9.19 4.93 11.34
N VAL A 36 -10.00 5.40 10.39
CA VAL A 36 -10.90 6.56 10.60
C VAL A 36 -11.82 6.32 11.79
N ASP A 37 -12.42 5.13 11.88
CA ASP A 37 -13.34 4.78 12.97
C ASP A 37 -12.62 4.63 14.33
N LEU A 38 -11.40 4.09 14.34
CA LEU A 38 -10.65 3.79 15.56
C LEU A 38 -9.85 5.00 16.11
N GLU A 39 -9.37 5.86 15.22
CA GLU A 39 -8.42 6.95 15.54
C GLU A 39 -9.02 8.35 15.29
N ASN A 40 -10.35 8.43 15.13
CA ASN A 40 -11.09 9.69 14.96
C ASN A 40 -10.51 10.56 13.81
N GLY A 41 -10.21 9.91 12.69
CA GLY A 41 -9.83 10.60 11.45
C GLY A 41 -11.02 11.28 10.80
N ASP A 42 -10.78 12.32 10.00
CA ASP A 42 -11.84 12.91 9.18
C ASP A 42 -12.10 12.05 7.93
N PRO A 43 -13.25 11.37 7.82
CA PRO A 43 -13.55 10.55 6.64
C PRO A 43 -13.61 11.34 5.33
N ASP A 44 -13.87 12.66 5.39
CA ASP A 44 -13.96 13.52 4.22
C ASP A 44 -12.59 14.02 3.74
N VAL A 45 -11.52 13.69 4.46
CA VAL A 45 -10.11 13.88 4.05
C VAL A 45 -9.42 12.53 3.80
N VAL A 46 -9.43 11.64 4.80
CA VAL A 46 -8.64 10.39 4.78
C VAL A 46 -9.10 9.47 3.65
N LEU A 47 -10.42 9.30 3.46
CA LEU A 47 -10.93 8.38 2.45
C LEU A 47 -10.69 8.89 1.02
N PRO A 48 -10.96 10.15 0.67
CA PRO A 48 -10.53 10.67 -0.63
C PRO A 48 -9.02 10.58 -0.85
N ALA A 49 -8.22 10.92 0.16
CA ALA A 49 -6.76 10.89 0.04
C ALA A 49 -6.24 9.47 -0.24
N ILE A 50 -6.70 8.44 0.49
CA ILE A 50 -6.27 7.06 0.21
C ILE A 50 -6.79 6.53 -1.13
N ILE A 51 -7.98 6.96 -1.57
CA ILE A 51 -8.51 6.55 -2.88
C ILE A 51 -7.63 7.09 -4.03
N LEU A 52 -7.05 8.28 -3.82
CA LEU A 52 -6.38 9.06 -4.87
C LEU A 52 -4.84 9.02 -4.78
N HIS A 53 -4.24 8.63 -3.64
CA HIS A 53 -2.79 8.76 -3.39
C HIS A 53 -1.93 8.17 -4.49
N ASP A 54 -2.23 6.92 -4.89
CA ASP A 54 -1.41 6.16 -5.82
C ASP A 54 -1.83 6.34 -7.30
N THR A 55 -2.78 7.23 -7.60
CA THR A 55 -3.27 7.45 -8.98
C THR A 55 -2.20 7.99 -9.94
N GLY A 56 -1.17 8.66 -9.42
CA GLY A 56 -0.06 9.17 -10.21
C GLY A 56 0.74 8.08 -10.93
N TRP A 57 0.74 6.83 -10.44
CA TRP A 57 1.43 5.71 -11.11
C TRP A 57 0.89 5.46 -12.51
N SER A 58 -0.36 5.84 -12.79
CA SER A 58 -0.98 5.77 -14.11
C SER A 58 -0.29 6.62 -15.19
N ARG A 59 0.56 7.58 -14.80
CA ARG A 59 1.28 8.49 -15.69
C ARG A 59 2.75 8.09 -15.90
N LEU A 60 3.18 7.02 -15.25
CA LEU A 60 4.52 6.46 -15.40
C LEU A 60 4.43 5.15 -16.17
N SER A 61 5.33 4.96 -17.12
CA SER A 61 5.55 3.68 -17.76
C SER A 61 6.11 2.66 -16.77
N ARG A 62 5.96 1.38 -17.10
CA ARG A 62 6.50 0.27 -16.29
C ARG A 62 7.98 0.40 -16.03
N GLU A 63 8.76 0.78 -17.03
CA GLU A 63 10.21 0.97 -16.89
C GLU A 63 10.54 2.07 -15.86
N GLU A 64 9.78 3.16 -15.86
CA GLU A 64 10.00 4.28 -14.94
C GLU A 64 9.69 3.90 -13.49
N TRP A 65 8.55 3.27 -13.22
CA TRP A 65 8.19 2.95 -11.84
C TRP A 65 8.95 1.73 -11.29
N MET A 66 9.43 0.82 -12.13
CA MET A 66 10.23 -0.35 -11.71
C MET A 66 11.54 0.03 -11.02
N VAL A 67 12.04 1.26 -11.21
CA VAL A 67 13.19 1.82 -10.49
C VAL A 67 13.01 1.69 -8.97
N VAL A 68 11.79 1.88 -8.47
CA VAL A 68 11.46 1.80 -7.03
C VAL A 68 11.66 0.40 -6.44
N PHE A 69 11.68 -0.63 -7.28
CA PHE A 69 11.90 -2.03 -6.88
C PHE A 69 13.27 -2.55 -7.30
N SER A 70 14.11 -1.72 -7.93
CA SER A 70 15.39 -2.16 -8.46
C SER A 70 16.43 -2.30 -7.34
N PRO A 71 17.10 -3.46 -7.20
CA PRO A 71 18.13 -3.65 -6.18
C PRO A 71 19.40 -2.81 -6.43
N THR A 72 19.54 -2.23 -7.63
CA THR A 72 20.68 -1.40 -8.01
C THR A 72 20.35 0.09 -8.08
N ALA A 73 19.09 0.49 -7.88
CA ALA A 73 18.73 1.89 -7.83
C ALA A 73 19.32 2.56 -6.59
N THR A 74 19.73 3.81 -6.73
CA THR A 74 20.11 4.63 -5.59
C THR A 74 18.87 5.24 -4.94
N ALA A 75 18.99 5.70 -3.69
CA ALA A 75 17.91 6.44 -3.03
C ALA A 75 17.51 7.72 -3.79
N GLU A 76 18.43 8.32 -4.56
CA GLU A 76 18.14 9.47 -5.42
C GLU A 76 17.29 9.05 -6.64
N ASP A 77 17.63 7.93 -7.27
CA ASP A 77 16.84 7.38 -8.39
C ASP A 77 15.40 7.07 -7.96
N GLU A 78 15.22 6.43 -6.81
CA GLU A 78 13.90 6.16 -6.25
C GLU A 78 13.14 7.46 -5.93
N MET A 79 13.82 8.45 -5.35
CA MET A 79 13.22 9.73 -4.97
C MET A 79 12.66 10.47 -6.18
N VAL A 80 13.39 10.52 -7.30
CA VAL A 80 12.93 11.18 -8.54
C VAL A 80 11.62 10.57 -9.03
N VAL A 81 11.52 9.24 -9.00
CA VAL A 81 10.33 8.52 -9.46
C VAL A 81 9.15 8.73 -8.52
N ARG A 82 9.37 8.68 -7.20
CA ARG A 82 8.33 8.96 -6.19
C ARG A 82 7.79 10.38 -6.30
N LEU A 83 8.67 11.38 -6.45
CA LEU A 83 8.24 12.78 -6.59
C LEU A 83 7.38 13.00 -7.83
N ARG A 84 7.75 12.41 -8.97
CA ARG A 84 6.93 12.50 -10.17
C ARG A 84 5.59 11.80 -10.01
N HIS A 85 5.58 10.63 -9.38
CA HIS A 85 4.36 9.92 -9.03
C HIS A 85 3.43 10.81 -8.17
N GLN A 86 3.96 11.44 -7.13
CA GLN A 86 3.20 12.31 -6.24
C GLN A 86 2.67 13.57 -6.94
N GLU A 87 3.46 14.19 -7.81
CA GLU A 87 3.05 15.34 -8.63
C GLU A 87 1.86 14.98 -9.54
N GLU A 88 1.94 13.86 -10.25
CA GLU A 88 0.84 13.38 -11.10
C GLU A 88 -0.38 12.96 -10.27
N GLY A 89 -0.17 12.38 -9.08
CA GLY A 89 -1.23 12.08 -8.13
C GLY A 89 -2.00 13.33 -7.69
N VAL A 90 -1.29 14.42 -7.39
CA VAL A 90 -1.90 15.72 -7.07
C VAL A 90 -2.72 16.24 -8.24
N ASN A 91 -2.19 16.20 -9.46
CA ASN A 91 -2.89 16.69 -10.65
C ASN A 91 -4.23 15.94 -10.87
N ILE A 92 -4.20 14.60 -10.81
CA ILE A 92 -5.38 13.75 -10.98
C ILE A 92 -6.38 13.97 -9.83
N ALA A 93 -5.91 13.99 -8.59
CA ALA A 93 -6.75 14.19 -7.42
C ALA A 93 -7.48 15.53 -7.47
N ARG A 94 -6.76 16.61 -7.80
CA ARG A 94 -7.32 17.95 -7.95
C ARG A 94 -8.38 17.99 -9.05
N GLU A 95 -8.08 17.46 -10.23
CA GLU A 95 -9.03 17.42 -11.35
C GLU A 95 -10.34 16.71 -10.96
N ILE A 96 -10.24 15.53 -10.32
CA ILE A 96 -11.40 14.74 -9.89
C ILE A 96 -12.22 15.52 -8.86
N LEU A 97 -11.59 16.03 -7.80
CA LEU A 97 -12.27 16.69 -6.70
C LEU A 97 -12.93 18.01 -7.12
N GLU A 98 -12.24 18.82 -7.92
CA GLU A 98 -12.78 20.10 -8.43
C GLU A 98 -13.95 19.86 -9.40
N THR A 99 -13.89 18.86 -10.28
CA THR A 99 -15.01 18.51 -11.18
C THR A 99 -16.25 18.05 -10.42
N MET A 100 -16.07 17.55 -9.20
CA MET A 100 -17.16 17.11 -8.31
C MET A 100 -17.67 18.22 -7.38
N ASP A 101 -17.15 19.45 -7.49
CA ASP A 101 -17.44 20.56 -6.57
C ASP A 101 -17.18 20.17 -5.10
N TYR A 102 -16.12 19.38 -4.86
CA TYR A 102 -15.70 19.03 -3.52
C TYR A 102 -15.15 20.26 -2.80
N SER A 103 -15.35 20.34 -1.48
CA SER A 103 -14.98 21.51 -0.69
C SER A 103 -13.52 21.92 -0.92
N THR A 104 -13.29 23.18 -1.30
CA THR A 104 -11.93 23.69 -1.57
C THR A 104 -10.99 23.47 -0.39
N ALA A 105 -11.46 23.69 0.85
CA ALA A 105 -10.63 23.50 2.04
C ALA A 105 -10.22 22.03 2.23
N LEU A 106 -11.14 21.09 1.99
CA LEU A 106 -10.83 19.65 2.06
C LEU A 106 -9.91 19.23 0.90
N THR A 107 -10.16 19.75 -0.31
CA THR A 107 -9.33 19.48 -1.49
C THR A 107 -7.88 19.88 -1.25
N GLU A 108 -7.62 21.07 -0.70
CA GLU A 108 -6.25 21.51 -0.40
C GLU A 108 -5.57 20.63 0.65
N GLU A 109 -6.30 20.15 1.67
CA GLU A 109 -5.72 19.20 2.63
C GLU A 109 -5.42 17.84 1.97
N ILE A 110 -6.34 17.33 1.15
CA ILE A 110 -6.17 16.04 0.45
C ILE A 110 -4.96 16.07 -0.48
N VAL A 111 -4.81 17.11 -1.30
CA VAL A 111 -3.67 17.21 -2.24
C VAL A 111 -2.35 17.48 -1.52
N GLU A 112 -2.35 18.16 -0.37
CA GLU A 112 -1.15 18.31 0.48
C GLU A 112 -0.72 17.00 1.15
N ILE A 113 -1.67 16.10 1.42
CA ILE A 113 -1.37 14.75 1.87
C ILE A 113 -0.73 13.95 0.73
N ILE A 114 -1.33 13.99 -0.48
CA ILE A 114 -0.86 13.22 -1.64
C ILE A 114 0.51 13.69 -2.12
N SER A 115 0.78 15.00 -2.09
CA SER A 115 2.02 15.62 -2.60
C SER A 115 3.30 15.06 -1.97
N GLU A 116 3.23 14.57 -0.73
CA GLU A 116 4.41 14.02 -0.03
C GLU A 116 4.14 12.70 0.73
N HIS A 117 3.07 11.95 0.40
CA HIS A 117 2.72 10.72 1.13
C HIS A 117 3.84 9.64 1.18
N ASP A 118 4.64 9.55 0.12
CA ASP A 118 5.74 8.60 -0.06
C ASP A 118 7.10 9.12 0.45
N THR A 119 7.27 10.43 0.56
CA THR A 119 8.58 11.09 0.67
C THR A 119 8.74 11.95 1.93
N ARG A 120 7.63 12.40 2.53
CA ARG A 120 7.65 13.23 3.74
C ARG A 120 8.27 12.49 4.92
N LYS A 121 9.16 13.19 5.62
CA LYS A 121 9.66 12.77 6.94
C LYS A 121 8.73 13.27 8.04
N GLY A 122 8.36 12.37 8.95
CA GLY A 122 7.39 12.68 10.01
C GLY A 122 5.96 12.80 9.47
N PHE A 123 5.09 13.33 10.32
CA PHE A 123 3.65 13.46 10.05
C PHE A 123 3.19 14.88 10.37
N ILE A 124 2.25 15.40 9.58
CA ILE A 124 1.78 16.80 9.70
C ILE A 124 0.39 16.91 10.31
N SER A 125 -0.41 15.84 10.30
CA SER A 125 -1.75 15.82 10.87
C SER A 125 -2.20 14.40 11.21
N ASN A 126 -3.31 14.28 11.96
CA ASN A 126 -3.97 12.99 12.20
C ASN A 126 -4.39 12.34 10.87
N ASN A 127 -5.07 13.11 10.00
CA ASN A 127 -5.58 12.60 8.73
C ASN A 127 -4.46 12.07 7.82
N GLU A 128 -3.35 12.81 7.72
CA GLU A 128 -2.19 12.41 6.92
C GLU A 128 -1.53 11.14 7.49
N GLY A 129 -1.36 11.08 8.80
CA GLY A 129 -0.82 9.91 9.49
C GLY A 129 -1.66 8.65 9.26
N LEU A 130 -2.98 8.75 9.40
CA LEU A 130 -3.88 7.62 9.19
C LEU A 130 -3.94 7.17 7.72
N MET A 131 -3.90 8.10 6.76
CA MET A 131 -3.82 7.76 5.34
C MET A 131 -2.56 6.95 5.05
N ARG A 132 -1.39 7.45 5.46
CA ARG A 132 -0.11 6.78 5.20
C ARG A 132 0.05 5.49 5.99
N ASP A 133 -0.58 5.37 7.15
CA ASP A 133 -0.63 4.12 7.88
C ASP A 133 -1.47 3.07 7.14
N ALA A 134 -2.63 3.46 6.59
CA ALA A 134 -3.46 2.59 5.78
C ALA A 134 -2.75 2.09 4.53
N ASP A 135 -2.00 2.97 3.84
CA ASP A 135 -1.13 2.57 2.73
C ASP A 135 -0.06 1.55 3.19
N LYS A 136 0.65 1.84 4.29
CA LYS A 136 1.67 0.92 4.80
C LYS A 136 1.12 -0.44 5.22
N LEU A 137 -0.09 -0.49 5.78
CA LEU A 137 -0.75 -1.73 6.20
C LEU A 137 -0.96 -2.71 5.03
N TRP A 138 -0.97 -2.26 3.77
CA TRP A 138 -1.03 -3.14 2.61
C TRP A 138 0.08 -4.19 2.60
N ARG A 139 1.32 -3.81 2.97
CA ARG A 139 2.50 -4.70 3.02
C ARG A 139 2.34 -5.89 3.97
N PHE A 140 1.44 -5.77 4.94
CA PHE A 140 1.17 -6.80 5.95
C PHE A 140 -0.06 -7.65 5.59
N SER A 141 -0.95 -7.13 4.74
CA SER A 141 -2.08 -7.89 4.20
C SER A 141 -1.60 -9.13 3.44
N LYS A 142 -2.48 -10.13 3.28
CA LYS A 142 -2.15 -11.33 2.50
C LYS A 142 -1.70 -10.97 1.08
N THR A 143 -2.48 -10.14 0.39
CA THR A 143 -2.19 -9.74 -1.00
C THR A 143 -0.86 -9.02 -1.11
N GLY A 144 -0.57 -8.05 -0.25
CA GLY A 144 0.68 -7.30 -0.32
C GLY A 144 1.90 -8.14 0.09
N PHE A 145 1.75 -8.98 1.12
CA PHE A 145 2.81 -9.89 1.54
C PHE A 145 3.17 -10.91 0.45
N ASP A 146 2.17 -11.56 -0.15
CA ASP A 146 2.38 -12.52 -1.22
C ASP A 146 2.99 -11.84 -2.47
N ALA A 147 2.52 -10.63 -2.80
CA ALA A 147 3.06 -9.85 -3.91
C ALA A 147 4.54 -9.48 -3.70
N ASP A 148 4.94 -9.10 -2.48
CA ASP A 148 6.35 -8.80 -2.17
C ASP A 148 7.22 -10.06 -2.13
N VAL A 149 6.69 -11.21 -1.68
CA VAL A 149 7.38 -12.51 -1.79
C VAL A 149 7.70 -12.81 -3.25
N GLU A 150 6.72 -12.69 -4.15
CA GLU A 150 6.88 -12.94 -5.58
C GLU A 150 7.81 -11.91 -6.23
N ARG A 151 7.55 -10.62 -6.01
CA ARG A 151 8.28 -9.50 -6.63
C ARG A 151 9.77 -9.49 -6.30
N PHE A 152 10.12 -9.84 -5.06
CA PHE A 152 11.50 -9.82 -4.58
C PHE A 152 12.15 -11.20 -4.53
N GLU A 153 11.46 -12.26 -4.97
CA GLU A 153 11.91 -13.65 -4.90
C GLU A 153 12.50 -14.00 -3.52
N ILE A 154 11.81 -13.56 -2.46
CA ILE A 154 12.26 -13.67 -1.07
C ILE A 154 11.47 -14.74 -0.30
N GLU A 155 12.16 -15.55 0.48
CA GLU A 155 11.52 -16.54 1.36
C GLU A 155 10.51 -15.85 2.31
N PRO A 156 9.28 -16.40 2.47
CA PRO A 156 8.25 -15.82 3.34
C PRO A 156 8.74 -15.51 4.76
N GLN A 157 9.53 -16.40 5.36
CA GLN A 157 10.12 -16.18 6.68
C GLN A 157 11.04 -14.94 6.70
N SER A 158 11.84 -14.74 5.65
CA SER A 158 12.75 -13.59 5.55
C SER A 158 11.98 -12.27 5.38
N LEU A 159 10.90 -12.26 4.60
CA LEU A 159 10.02 -11.08 4.50
C LEU A 159 9.32 -10.79 5.83
N TYR A 160 8.81 -11.83 6.51
CA TYR A 160 8.22 -11.71 7.84
C TYR A 160 9.19 -11.05 8.83
N ASP A 161 10.42 -11.54 8.94
CA ASP A 161 11.41 -11.01 9.88
C ASP A 161 11.77 -9.55 9.56
N LYS A 162 11.89 -9.21 8.27
CA LYS A 162 12.09 -7.84 7.81
C LYS A 162 10.93 -6.92 8.24
N LEU A 163 9.68 -7.34 8.01
CA LEU A 163 8.50 -6.55 8.36
C LEU A 163 8.34 -6.39 9.89
N VAL A 164 8.60 -7.43 10.68
CA VAL A 164 8.63 -7.35 12.16
C VAL A 164 9.65 -6.30 12.61
N GLY A 165 10.84 -6.27 12.01
CA GLY A 165 11.88 -5.28 12.32
C GLY A 165 11.52 -3.85 11.92
N GLN A 166 10.66 -3.67 10.91
CA GLN A 166 10.24 -2.34 10.43
C GLN A 166 9.19 -1.68 11.33
N ILE A 167 8.24 -2.44 11.88
CA ILE A 167 7.13 -1.91 12.69
C ILE A 167 7.58 -0.94 13.81
N PRO A 168 8.61 -1.25 14.64
CA PRO A 168 9.03 -0.36 15.72
C PRO A 168 9.93 0.80 15.27
N SER A 169 10.25 0.90 13.97
CA SER A 169 11.11 1.98 13.47
C SER A 169 10.46 3.35 13.65
N GLU A 170 11.25 4.32 14.09
CA GLU A 170 10.79 5.69 14.29
C GLU A 170 10.19 6.25 13.00
N GLY A 171 8.98 6.80 13.09
CA GLY A 171 8.28 7.40 11.95
C GLY A 171 7.70 6.40 10.94
N PHE A 172 7.77 5.09 11.17
CA PHE A 172 7.17 4.10 10.27
C PHE A 172 5.64 4.16 10.32
N PHE A 173 5.04 3.87 11.48
CA PHE A 173 3.60 4.07 11.73
C PHE A 173 3.35 5.32 12.57
N TYR A 174 2.31 6.06 12.21
CA TYR A 174 1.79 7.20 12.97
C TYR A 174 1.11 6.72 14.25
N SER A 175 0.11 5.84 14.14
CA SER A 175 -0.71 5.41 15.27
C SER A 175 -0.22 4.10 15.89
N GLU A 176 -0.51 3.91 17.18
CA GLU A 176 -0.28 2.63 17.85
C GLU A 176 -1.25 1.55 17.34
N THR A 177 -2.48 1.92 16.99
CA THR A 177 -3.46 0.99 16.40
C THR A 177 -2.94 0.38 15.10
N SER A 178 -2.30 1.16 14.23
CA SER A 178 -1.69 0.65 13.00
C SER A 178 -0.58 -0.35 13.29
N ARG A 179 0.26 -0.12 14.32
CA ARG A 179 1.28 -1.10 14.73
C ARG A 179 0.64 -2.41 15.18
N GLN A 180 -0.43 -2.34 15.98
CA GLN A 180 -1.15 -3.51 16.45
C GLN A 180 -1.79 -4.30 15.29
N LEU A 181 -2.42 -3.61 14.34
CA LEU A 181 -2.97 -4.22 13.13
C LEU A 181 -1.88 -4.92 12.31
N ALA A 182 -0.72 -4.27 12.12
CA ALA A 182 0.40 -4.86 11.41
C ALA A 182 0.90 -6.16 12.06
N TYR A 183 1.07 -6.18 13.39
CA TYR A 183 1.43 -7.41 14.11
C TYR A 183 0.36 -8.50 13.96
N GLN A 184 -0.92 -8.15 14.06
CA GLN A 184 -2.01 -9.13 13.89
C GLN A 184 -2.02 -9.74 12.48
N GLU A 185 -1.76 -8.95 11.45
CA GLU A 185 -1.65 -9.45 10.08
C GLU A 185 -0.43 -10.36 9.93
N LEU A 186 0.74 -10.00 10.47
CA LEU A 186 1.94 -10.86 10.43
C LEU A 186 1.73 -12.19 11.13
N GLU A 187 1.05 -12.22 12.28
CA GLU A 187 0.70 -13.47 12.97
C GLU A 187 -0.18 -14.39 12.10
N ARG A 188 -1.02 -13.82 11.22
CA ARG A 188 -1.79 -14.59 10.24
C ARG A 188 -0.89 -15.08 9.11
N ARG A 189 -0.04 -14.22 8.54
CA ARG A 189 0.91 -14.59 7.46
C ARG A 189 1.81 -15.74 7.91
N LYS A 190 2.33 -15.67 9.14
CA LYS A 190 3.16 -16.73 9.73
C LYS A 190 2.48 -18.09 9.72
N LYS A 191 1.25 -18.16 10.24
CA LYS A 191 0.46 -19.40 10.24
C LYS A 191 0.20 -19.92 8.83
N GLU A 192 -0.06 -19.01 7.88
CA GLU A 192 -0.33 -19.36 6.49
C GLU A 192 0.88 -20.02 5.82
N PHE A 193 2.07 -19.40 5.88
CA PHE A 193 3.24 -19.98 5.22
C PHE A 193 3.81 -21.19 5.96
N GLU A 194 3.76 -21.24 7.30
CA GLU A 194 4.19 -22.43 8.06
C GLU A 194 3.31 -23.66 7.73
N CYS A 195 2.00 -23.44 7.54
CA CYS A 195 1.08 -24.49 7.11
C CYS A 195 1.41 -25.02 5.70
N VAL A 196 1.70 -24.13 4.75
CA VAL A 196 2.10 -24.52 3.39
C VAL A 196 3.40 -25.32 3.40
N MET A 197 4.40 -24.87 4.17
CA MET A 197 5.67 -25.59 4.32
C MET A 197 5.47 -26.99 4.91
N ALA A 198 4.64 -27.12 5.96
CA ALA A 198 4.33 -28.42 6.56
C ALA A 198 3.67 -29.38 5.56
N CYS A 199 2.67 -28.91 4.79
CA CYS A 199 2.00 -29.70 3.76
C CYS A 199 2.97 -30.17 2.65
N GLN A 200 3.96 -29.35 2.28
CA GLN A 200 4.96 -29.71 1.26
C GLN A 200 5.95 -30.77 1.77
N MET A 201 6.30 -30.77 3.06
CA MET A 201 7.14 -31.81 3.67
C MET A 201 6.42 -33.15 3.81
N GLU A 202 5.09 -33.15 3.93
CA GLU A 202 4.27 -34.37 4.07
C GLU A 202 3.92 -35.05 2.73
N ALA A 203 4.17 -34.40 1.59
CA ALA A 203 4.01 -35.00 0.27
C ALA A 203 5.30 -35.72 -0.17
N PRO A 204 5.38 -37.07 -0.16
CA PRO A 204 6.57 -37.76 -0.62
C PRO A 204 6.72 -37.54 -2.14
N GLU A 205 7.94 -37.27 -2.61
CA GLU A 205 8.28 -37.39 -4.02
C GLU A 205 7.77 -38.73 -4.56
N LEU A 206 6.85 -38.68 -5.52
CA LEU A 206 6.49 -39.85 -6.31
C LEU A 206 7.75 -40.28 -7.08
N ILE A 207 8.49 -41.20 -6.47
CA ILE A 207 9.66 -41.85 -7.05
C ILE A 207 9.32 -42.33 -8.46
N ALA A 208 9.97 -41.74 -9.45
CA ALA A 208 9.96 -42.22 -10.81
C ALA A 208 10.44 -43.68 -10.82
N MET A 209 9.52 -44.61 -11.09
CA MET A 209 9.89 -46.02 -11.27
C MET A 209 10.76 -46.15 -12.53
N PRO A 210 11.89 -46.86 -12.48
CA PRO A 210 12.68 -47.12 -13.67
C PRO A 210 11.88 -48.06 -14.58
N THR A 211 11.75 -47.67 -15.86
CA THR A 211 11.31 -48.56 -16.92
C THR A 211 12.33 -49.69 -17.07
N LEU A 212 11.98 -50.88 -16.61
CA LEU A 212 12.73 -52.10 -16.88
C LEU A 212 12.60 -52.43 -18.38
N GLY A 213 13.73 -52.31 -19.08
CA GLY A 213 13.99 -52.92 -20.40
C GLY A 213 14.99 -54.05 -20.25
#